data_AF-F8QXG0-F1
#
_entry.id   AF-F8QXG0-F1
#
_cell.length_a   1.000
_cell.length_b   1.000
_cell.length_c   1.000
_cell.angle_alpha   90.00
_cell.angle_beta   90.00
_cell.angle_gamma   90.00
#
_symmetry.space_group_name_H-M   'P 1'
#
loop_
_entity.id
_entity.type
_entity.pdbx_description
1 polymer ?
#
loop_
_entity_poly.entity_id
_entity_poly.type
_entity_poly.pdbx_seq_one_letter_code
_entity_poly.pdbx_strand_id
1 'polypeptide(L)' 'YMKAMPMPDGLADDIEAGKVTPRDDPKTRKTYLCENFQFDATDAMKIWTFGPESTGANLLVDVTKGVQ' A
#
# COMPACT_ATOMS: atom_id res chain seq x y z
N TYR A 1 8.51 14.68 7.47
CA TYR A 1 9.23 13.60 8.18
C TYR A 1 8.56 12.28 7.84
N MET A 2 9.24 11.15 7.98
CA MET A 2 8.66 9.82 7.71
C MET A 2 8.93 8.86 8.86
N LYS A 3 8.10 7.82 8.99
CA LYS A 3 8.31 6.67 9.87
C LYS A 3 8.20 5.41 9.02
N ALA A 4 8.94 4.37 9.40
CA ALA A 4 8.85 3.06 8.79
C ALA A 4 8.24 2.07 9.78
N MET A 5 7.44 1.15 9.27
CA MET A 5 6.87 0.02 10.01
C MET A 5 6.91 -1.21 9.10
N PRO A 6 7.01 -2.42 9.67
CA PRO A 6 6.87 -3.64 8.89
C PRO A 6 5.50 -3.69 8.22
N MET A 7 5.44 -4.26 7.03
CA MET A 7 4.17 -4.54 6.37
C MET A 7 3.42 -5.65 7.11
N PRO A 8 2.08 -5.70 6.98
CA PRO A 8 1.29 -6.84 7.45
C PRO A 8 1.79 -8.17 6.87
N ASP A 9 1.69 -9.23 7.66
CA ASP A 9 2.10 -10.57 7.25
C ASP A 9 1.34 -11.01 5.98
N GLY A 10 2.07 -11.60 5.02
CA GLY A 10 1.52 -12.06 3.74
C GLY A 10 1.28 -10.98 2.68
N LEU A 11 1.28 -9.69 3.04
CA LEU A 11 1.10 -8.62 2.04
C LEU A 11 2.28 -8.57 1.06
N ALA A 12 3.51 -8.80 1.55
CA ALA A 12 4.69 -8.87 0.70
C ALA A 12 4.54 -9.96 -0.37
N ASP A 13 4.12 -11.17 0.04
CA ASP A 13 3.94 -12.32 -0.85
C ASP A 13 2.85 -12.05 -1.89
N ASP A 14 1.75 -11.39 -1.50
CA ASP A 14 0.67 -11.06 -2.43
C ASP A 14 1.05 -9.95 -3.43
N ILE A 15 1.94 -9.03 -3.05
CA ILE A 15 2.53 -8.06 -3.99
C ILE A 15 3.46 -8.77 -4.97
N GLU A 16 4.34 -9.65 -4.49
CA GLU A 16 5.27 -10.41 -5.35
C GLU A 16 4.55 -11.40 -6.28
N ALA A 17 3.43 -11.98 -5.82
CA ALA A 17 2.54 -12.81 -6.63
C ALA A 17 1.70 -12.00 -7.63
N GLY A 18 1.74 -10.67 -7.59
CA GLY A 18 1.00 -9.78 -8.49
C GLY A 18 -0.51 -9.69 -8.20
N LYS A 19 -0.95 -10.07 -7.00
CA LYS A 19 -2.35 -9.88 -6.57
C LYS A 19 -2.65 -8.43 -6.17
N VAL A 20 -1.60 -7.71 -5.73
CA VAL A 20 -1.65 -6.29 -5.46
C VAL A 20 -0.59 -5.61 -6.31
N THR A 21 -1.03 -4.73 -7.22
CA THR A 21 -0.13 -4.05 -8.15
C THR A 21 -0.29 -2.54 -8.11
N PRO A 22 0.75 -1.77 -8.51
CA PRO A 22 0.61 -0.34 -8.73
C PRO A 22 -0.43 0.03 -9.81
N ARG A 23 -0.76 -0.91 -10.71
CA ARG A 23 -1.66 -0.69 -11.85
C ARG A 23 -3.14 -0.94 -11.53
N ASP A 24 -3.43 -1.56 -10.39
CA ASP A 24 -4.81 -1.82 -9.97
C ASP A 24 -5.55 -0.51 -9.71
N ASP A 25 -6.86 -0.52 -9.97
CA ASP A 25 -7.70 0.61 -9.59
C ASP A 25 -7.56 0.86 -8.06
N PRO A 26 -7.31 2.12 -7.63
CA PRO A 26 -7.09 2.43 -6.23
C PRO A 26 -8.23 1.97 -5.30
N LYS A 27 -9.50 1.97 -5.75
CA LYS A 27 -10.62 1.54 -4.92
C LYS A 27 -10.63 0.03 -4.75
N THR A 28 -10.37 -0.72 -5.83
CA THR A 28 -10.27 -2.19 -5.77
C THR A 28 -9.10 -2.60 -4.86
N ARG A 29 -7.94 -1.98 -5.04
CA ARG A 29 -6.77 -2.21 -4.18
C ARG A 29 -7.08 -1.88 -2.72
N LYS A 30 -7.74 -0.75 -2.45
CA LYS A 30 -8.15 -0.37 -1.10
C LYS A 30 -9.05 -1.43 -0.46
N THR A 31 -10.09 -1.87 -1.15
CA THR A 31 -10.99 -2.92 -0.64
C THR A 31 -10.22 -4.19 -0.31
N TYR A 32 -9.35 -4.65 -1.22
CA TYR A 32 -8.53 -5.85 -0.99
C TYR A 32 -7.61 -5.72 0.23
N LEU A 33 -6.93 -4.57 0.38
CA LEU A 33 -6.04 -4.31 1.51
C LEU A 33 -6.79 -4.21 2.84
N CYS A 34 -7.97 -3.59 2.85
CA CYS A 34 -8.80 -3.51 4.05
C CYS A 34 -9.34 -4.87 4.49
N GLU A 35 -9.81 -5.69 3.53
CA GLU A 35 -10.46 -6.98 3.83
C GLU A 35 -9.45 -8.07 4.23
N ASN A 36 -8.30 -8.14 3.55
CA ASN A 36 -7.33 -9.23 3.76
C ASN A 36 -6.23 -8.89 4.77
N PHE A 37 -5.87 -7.61 4.90
CA PHE A 37 -4.72 -7.17 5.70
C PHE A 37 -5.08 -6.15 6.79
N GLN A 38 -6.37 -5.88 7.01
CA GLN A 38 -6.86 -4.90 7.98
C GLN A 38 -6.21 -3.52 7.80
N PHE A 39 -5.85 -3.17 6.56
CA PHE A 39 -5.22 -1.90 6.23
C PHE A 39 -6.21 -0.75 6.43
N ASP A 40 -5.75 0.41 6.91
CA ASP A 40 -6.62 1.58 7.03
C ASP A 40 -7.09 2.05 5.64
N ALA A 41 -8.39 2.32 5.51
CA ALA A 41 -8.99 2.69 4.23
C ALA A 41 -8.47 4.02 3.68
N THR A 42 -8.07 4.94 4.56
CA THR A 42 -7.50 6.24 4.18
C THR A 42 -6.09 6.07 3.66
N ASP A 43 -5.29 5.27 4.36
CA ASP A 43 -3.90 5.00 4.01
C ASP A 43 -3.81 4.19 2.71
N ALA A 44 -4.66 3.18 2.53
CA ALA A 44 -4.70 2.37 1.31
C ALA A 44 -5.07 3.20 0.05
N MET A 45 -5.85 4.27 0.21
CA MET A 45 -6.16 5.20 -0.88
C MET A 45 -5.02 6.15 -1.22
N LYS A 46 -4.03 6.32 -0.32
CA LYS A 46 -2.92 7.27 -0.44
C LYS A 46 -1.56 6.62 -0.66
N ILE A 47 -1.55 5.40 -1.19
CA ILE A 47 -0.33 4.74 -1.64
C ILE A 47 0.23 5.51 -2.85
N TRP A 48 1.45 6.02 -2.73
CA TRP A 48 2.15 6.76 -3.80
C TRP A 48 2.91 5.84 -4.73
N THR A 49 3.65 4.86 -4.20
CA THR A 49 4.43 3.94 -5.03
C THR A 49 4.68 2.62 -4.32
N PHE A 50 4.93 1.61 -5.12
CA PHE A 50 5.50 0.32 -4.74
C PHE A 50 7.02 0.35 -4.98
N GLY A 51 7.79 -0.55 -4.39
CA GLY A 51 9.24 -0.54 -4.55
C GLY A 51 9.98 -1.79 -4.04
N PRO A 52 11.16 -2.13 -4.58
CA PRO A 52 11.92 -1.42 -5.61
C PRO A 52 11.28 -1.46 -7.03
N GLU A 53 11.76 -0.59 -7.92
CA GLU A 53 11.37 -0.54 -9.35
C GLU A 53 9.87 -0.37 -9.65
N SER A 54 9.12 0.27 -8.76
CA SER A 54 7.67 0.47 -8.86
C SER A 54 6.82 -0.80 -8.73
N THR A 55 7.39 -1.97 -8.48
CA THR A 55 6.64 -3.24 -8.38
C THR A 55 6.97 -4.07 -7.14
N GLY A 56 8.07 -3.78 -6.45
CA GLY A 56 8.48 -4.57 -5.30
C GLY A 56 7.57 -4.38 -4.07
N ALA A 57 7.74 -5.31 -3.13
CA ALA A 57 7.03 -5.40 -1.87
C ALA A 57 7.50 -4.37 -0.83
N ASN A 58 7.40 -3.09 -1.15
CA ASN A 58 7.47 -1.97 -0.19
C ASN A 58 6.49 -0.90 -0.62
N LEU A 59 5.88 -0.21 0.35
CA LEU A 59 4.87 0.81 0.10
C LEU A 59 5.33 2.17 0.65
N LEU A 60 5.11 3.22 -0.15
CA LEU A 60 5.15 4.60 0.34
C LEU A 60 3.73 5.13 0.42
N VAL A 61 3.33 5.58 1.61
CA VAL A 61 1.96 6.06 1.88
C VAL A 61 2.01 7.51 2.37
N ASP A 62 1.19 8.38 1.77
CA ASP A 62 1.02 9.75 2.22
C ASP A 62 0.04 9.83 3.41
N VAL A 63 0.58 10.08 4.59
CA VAL A 63 -0.19 10.27 5.84
C VAL A 63 -0.22 11.73 6.29
N THR A 64 0.16 12.68 5.42
CA THR A 64 0.23 14.10 5.77
C THR A 64 -1.16 14.72 6.01
N LYS A 65 -1.20 15.73 6.87
CA LYS A 65 -2.41 16.51 7.21
C LYS A 65 -2.04 17.99 7.30
N GLY A 66 -2.80 18.85 6.63
CA GLY A 66 -2.65 20.32 6.73
C GLY A 66 -1.32 20.87 6.24
N VAL A 67 -0.74 20.29 5.19
CA VAL A 67 0.50 20.79 4.57
C VAL A 67 0.14 21.95 3.62
N GLN A 68 0.69 23.14 3.88
CA GLN A 68 0.65 24.33 3.02
C GLN A 68 2.08 24.79 2.74
#